data_AF-A0A662GK03-F1
#
_entry.id   AF-A0A662GK03-F1
#
_cell.length_a   1.000
_cell.length_b   1.000
_cell.length_c   1.000
_cell.angle_alpha   90.00
_cell.angle_beta   90.00
_cell.angle_gamma   90.00
#
_symmetry.space_group_name_H-M   'P 1'
#
loop_
_entity.id
_entity.type
_entity.pdbx_description
1 polymer ?
#
loop_
_entity_poly.entity_id
_entity_poly.type
_entity_poly.pdbx_seq_one_letter_code
_entity_poly.pdbx_strand_id
1 'polypeptide(L)'
;MLPTLRVKEVGLDYRDMEGIGFSLPLTSISTAILLLSLIGMPPLLGFWSKFIYIFFTALPDHAYLVAIAFLNSAISVGYYARAFRYIFFGTPKLKVKEK
;
A
#
# COMPACT_ATOMS: atom_id res chain seq x y z
N MET A 1 -0.52 4.93 32.68
CA MET A 1 -0.23 6.27 32.14
C MET A 1 0.51 6.06 30.82
N LEU A 2 -0.20 6.02 29.69
CA LEU A 2 0.41 5.79 28.39
C LEU A 2 1.10 7.09 27.94
N PRO A 3 2.40 7.07 27.61
CA PRO A 3 3.07 8.24 27.05
C PRO A 3 2.43 8.52 25.69
N THR A 4 1.77 9.67 25.57
CA THR A 4 1.22 10.15 24.31
C THR A 4 2.37 10.49 23.38
N LEU A 5 2.74 9.55 22.52
CA LEU A 5 3.68 9.76 21.43
C LEU A 5 3.13 10.87 20.54
N ARG A 6 3.64 12.09 20.72
CA ARG A 6 3.33 13.23 19.87
C ARG A 6 4.07 13.02 18.55
N VAL A 7 3.42 12.31 17.62
CA VAL A 7 3.88 12.18 16.24
C VAL A 7 3.96 13.59 15.68
N LYS A 8 5.16 14.04 15.30
CA LYS A 8 5.35 15.33 14.64
C LYS A 8 4.53 15.30 13.35
N GLU A 9 3.76 16.37 13.09
CA GLU A 9 2.94 16.44 11.86
C GLU A 9 3.83 16.21 10.64
N VAL A 10 3.58 15.08 9.97
CA VAL A 10 4.17 14.78 8.67
C VAL A 10 3.33 15.58 7.67
N GLY A 11 3.98 16.43 6.88
CA GLY A 11 3.28 17.16 5.82
C GLY A 11 2.59 16.20 4.84
N LEU A 12 1.52 16.64 4.20
CA LEU A 12 0.74 15.81 3.25
C LEU A 12 1.46 15.58 1.91
N ASP A 13 2.67 16.10 1.73
CA ASP A 13 3.46 15.92 0.52
C ASP A 13 4.20 14.57 0.56
N TYR A 14 4.25 13.86 -0.56
CA TYR A 14 4.98 12.59 -0.69
C TYR A 14 6.45 12.70 -0.26
N ARG A 15 7.03 13.91 -0.38
CA ARG A 15 8.42 14.20 0.00
C ARG A 15 8.67 14.29 1.51
N ASP A 16 7.63 14.56 2.28
CA ASP A 16 7.68 14.60 3.75
C ASP A 16 7.52 13.20 4.36
N MET A 17 6.94 12.29 3.58
CA MET A 17 6.78 10.87 3.87
C MET A 17 7.98 10.01 3.42
N GLU A 18 9.11 10.63 3.05
CA GLU A 18 10.33 9.89 2.72
C GLU A 18 11.00 9.32 3.96
N GLY A 19 11.23 8.01 3.96
CA GLY A 19 12.03 7.34 4.99
C GLY A 19 11.36 7.20 6.36
N ILE A 20 10.05 7.46 6.47
CA ILE A 20 9.23 7.10 7.65
C ILE A 20 9.39 5.61 8.02
N GLY A 21 9.65 4.77 7.01
CA GLY A 21 10.01 3.36 7.15
C GLY A 21 10.95 3.06 8.30
N PHE A 22 11.99 3.89 8.45
CA PHE A 22 13.05 3.71 9.45
C PHE A 22 12.70 4.31 10.82
N SER A 23 11.88 5.35 10.86
CA SER A 23 11.48 6.03 12.09
C SER A 23 10.34 5.32 12.83
N LEU A 24 9.41 4.71 12.08
CA LEU A 24 8.23 4.02 12.61
C LEU A 24 8.08 2.65 11.93
N PRO A 25 8.91 1.65 12.31
CA PRO A 25 8.98 0.38 11.60
C PRO A 25 7.67 -0.41 11.68
N LEU A 26 6.98 -0.43 12.84
CA LEU A 26 5.72 -1.16 13.01
C LEU A 26 4.62 -0.65 12.07
N THR A 27 4.44 0.68 12.04
CA THR A 27 3.44 1.36 11.20
C THR A 27 3.78 1.23 9.71
N SER A 28 5.06 1.26 9.38
CA SER A 28 5.52 1.14 7.99
C SER A 28 5.32 -0.28 7.47
N ILE A 29 5.60 -1.31 8.28
CA ILE A 29 5.38 -2.71 7.90
C ILE A 29 3.89 -3.01 7.71
N SER A 30 3.00 -2.52 8.60
CA SER A 30 1.56 -2.71 8.39
C SER A 30 1.08 -2.00 7.13
N THR A 31 1.56 -0.78 6.87
CA THR A 31 1.27 -0.04 5.63
C THR A 31 1.80 -0.76 4.39
N ALA A 32 3.00 -1.36 4.46
CA ALA A 32 3.54 -2.20 3.38
C ALA A 32 2.65 -3.39 3.09
N ILE A 33 2.23 -4.14 4.11
CA ILE A 33 1.36 -5.31 3.94
C ILE A 33 0.02 -4.90 3.33
N LEU A 34 -0.54 -3.77 3.76
CA LEU A 34 -1.78 -3.22 3.19
C LEU A 34 -1.60 -2.81 1.72
N LEU A 35 -0.55 -2.07 1.39
CA LEU A 35 -0.24 -1.67 0.01
C LEU A 35 0.01 -2.88 -0.90
N LEU A 36 0.72 -3.87 -0.40
CA LEU A 36 1.01 -5.10 -1.12
C LEU A 36 -0.26 -5.95 -1.31
N SER A 37 -1.19 -5.91 -0.35
CA SER A 37 -2.51 -6.51 -0.47
C SER A 37 -3.34 -5.81 -1.55
N LEU A 38 -3.33 -4.49 -1.58
CA LEU A 38 -4.00 -3.67 -2.61
C LEU A 38 -3.47 -3.92 -4.03
N ILE A 39 -2.15 -4.09 -4.16
CA ILE A 39 -1.50 -4.50 -5.42
C ILE A 39 -2.02 -5.87 -5.89
N GLY A 40 -2.44 -6.74 -4.96
CA GLY A 40 -2.94 -8.06 -5.27
C GLY A 40 -1.82 -9.08 -5.46
N MET A 41 -0.79 -9.02 -4.61
CA MET A 41 0.26 -10.05 -4.58
C MET A 41 -0.38 -11.41 -4.19
N PRO A 42 -0.02 -12.53 -4.85
CA PRO A 42 -0.67 -13.83 -4.67
C PRO A 42 -0.88 -14.31 -3.21
N PRO A 43 0.07 -14.08 -2.27
CA PRO A 43 -0.13 -14.49 -0.87
C PRO A 43 -1.06 -13.58 -0.05
N LEU A 44 -1.56 -12.46 -0.60
CA LEU A 44 -2.33 -11.45 0.15
C LEU A 44 -3.82 -11.44 -0.23
N LEU A 45 -4.65 -10.94 0.70
CA LEU A 45 -6.12 -10.96 0.60
C LEU A 45 -6.68 -10.21 -0.63
N GLY A 46 -6.02 -9.16 -1.11
CA GLY A 46 -6.50 -8.42 -2.28
C GLY A 46 -6.34 -9.17 -3.61
N PHE A 47 -5.45 -10.17 -3.70
CA PHE A 47 -5.40 -11.08 -4.85
C PHE A 47 -6.64 -11.98 -4.87
N TRP A 48 -6.97 -12.58 -3.72
CA TRP A 48 -8.12 -13.46 -3.58
C TRP A 48 -9.43 -12.79 -3.96
N SER A 49 -9.62 -11.52 -3.62
CA SER A 49 -10.83 -10.78 -4.00
C SER A 49 -11.03 -10.70 -5.53
N LYS A 50 -9.95 -10.42 -6.28
CA LYS A 50 -10.00 -10.38 -7.76
C LYS A 50 -10.07 -11.77 -8.37
N PHE A 51 -9.35 -12.73 -7.80
CA PHE A 51 -9.33 -14.11 -8.29
C PHE A 51 -10.70 -14.77 -8.15
N ILE A 52 -11.35 -14.59 -6.99
CA ILE A 52 -12.74 -15.01 -6.75
C ILE A 52 -13.65 -14.33 -7.77
N TYR A 53 -13.58 -13.00 -7.93
CA TYR A 53 -14.42 -12.31 -8.91
C TYR A 53 -14.28 -12.88 -10.32
N ILE A 54 -13.04 -13.09 -10.81
CA ILE A 54 -12.80 -13.66 -12.13
C ILE A 54 -13.30 -15.11 -12.21
N PHE A 55 -13.10 -15.92 -11.17
CA PHE A 55 -13.56 -17.32 -11.11
C PHE A 55 -15.08 -17.44 -11.18
N PHE A 56 -15.81 -16.56 -10.47
CA PHE A 56 -17.28 -16.52 -10.50
C PHE A 56 -17.83 -15.87 -11.78
N THR A 57 -17.08 -14.95 -12.39
CA THR A 57 -17.50 -14.22 -13.61
C THR A 57 -16.99 -14.87 -14.90
N ALA A 58 -16.28 -15.99 -14.82
CA ALA A 58 -15.80 -16.78 -15.95
C ALA A 58 -16.91 -17.43 -16.80
N LEU A 59 -18.18 -17.11 -16.53
CA LEU A 59 -19.29 -17.44 -17.40
C LEU A 59 -19.12 -16.73 -18.76
N PRO A 60 -19.49 -17.41 -19.87
CA PRO A 60 -19.08 -17.03 -21.23
C PRO A 60 -19.51 -15.62 -21.67
N ASP A 61 -20.55 -15.03 -21.07
CA ASP A 61 -21.12 -13.77 -21.51
C ASP A 61 -20.38 -12.52 -21.00
N HIS A 62 -19.38 -12.65 -20.11
CA HIS A 62 -18.86 -11.51 -19.33
C HIS A 62 -17.33 -11.31 -19.44
N ALA A 63 -16.70 -11.87 -20.47
CA ALA A 63 -15.25 -11.76 -20.70
C ALA A 63 -14.71 -10.31 -20.71
N TYR A 64 -15.52 -9.33 -21.14
CA TYR A 64 -15.14 -7.92 -21.14
C TYR A 64 -14.96 -7.34 -19.72
N LEU A 65 -15.72 -7.82 -18.72
CA LEU A 65 -15.59 -7.39 -17.33
C LEU A 65 -14.25 -7.85 -16.74
N VAL A 66 -13.80 -9.05 -17.11
CA VAL A 66 -12.49 -9.58 -16.71
C VAL A 66 -11.37 -8.69 -17.28
N ALA A 67 -11.48 -8.28 -18.55
CA ALA A 67 -10.49 -7.39 -19.17
C ALA A 67 -10.41 -6.02 -18.46
N ILE A 68 -11.56 -5.41 -18.13
CA ILE A 68 -11.62 -4.13 -17.41
C ILE A 68 -11.05 -4.27 -15.99
N ALA A 69 -11.40 -5.35 -15.28
CA ALA A 69 -10.87 -5.63 -13.94
C ALA A 69 -9.34 -5.81 -13.96
N PHE A 70 -8.80 -6.47 -14.99
CA PHE A 70 -7.37 -6.67 -15.16
C PHE A 70 -6.65 -5.35 -15.45
N LEU A 71 -7.21 -4.51 -16.33
CA LEU A 71 -6.70 -3.17 -16.63
C LEU A 71 -6.67 -2.26 -15.40
N ASN A 72 -7.76 -2.23 -14.63
CA ASN A 72 -7.83 -1.45 -13.39
C ASN A 72 -6.76 -1.92 -12.39
N SER A 73 -6.58 -3.24 -12.27
CA SER A 73 -5.54 -3.82 -11.44
C SER A 73 -4.14 -3.37 -11.86
N ALA A 74 -3.82 -3.46 -13.16
CA ALA A 74 -2.52 -3.06 -13.70
C ALA A 74 -2.20 -1.58 -13.43
N ILE A 75 -3.20 -0.70 -13.60
CA ILE A 75 -3.05 0.73 -13.31
C ILE A 75 -2.80 0.97 -11.81
N SER A 76 -3.54 0.29 -10.94
CA SER A 76 -3.38 0.38 -9.48
C SER A 76 -1.95 0.08 -9.01
N VAL A 77 -1.29 -0.93 -9.61
CA VAL A 77 0.09 -1.29 -9.24
C VAL A 77 1.04 -0.11 -9.38
N GLY A 78 0.92 0.69 -10.45
CA GLY A 78 1.78 1.85 -10.68
C GLY A 78 1.69 2.91 -9.58
N TYR A 79 0.47 3.23 -9.14
CA TYR A 79 0.25 4.22 -8.09
C TYR A 79 0.68 3.71 -6.71
N TYR A 80 0.42 2.44 -6.38
CA TYR A 80 0.77 1.87 -5.08
C TYR A 80 2.27 1.58 -4.95
N ALA A 81 2.93 1.12 -6.01
CA ALA A 81 4.38 0.92 -6.02
C ALA A 81 5.12 2.26 -5.80
N ARG A 82 4.59 3.36 -6.34
CA ARG A 82 5.12 4.70 -6.12
C ARG A 82 5.00 5.11 -4.64
N ALA A 83 3.85 4.90 -4.02
CA ALA A 83 3.66 5.17 -2.59
C ALA A 83 4.58 4.31 -1.71
N PHE A 84 4.68 3.01 -2.00
CA PHE A 84 5.59 2.10 -1.32
C PHE A 84 7.05 2.58 -1.41
N ARG A 85 7.47 3.03 -2.59
CA ARG A 85 8.82 3.56 -2.80
C ARG A 85 9.08 4.79 -1.93
N TYR A 86 8.16 5.75 -1.84
CA TYR A 86 8.38 6.93 -0.99
C TYR A 86 8.53 6.57 0.49
N ILE A 87 7.72 5.62 0.99
CA ILE A 87 7.74 5.22 2.41
C ILE A 87 9.06 4.52 2.79
N PHE A 88 9.57 3.63 1.92
CA PHE A 88 10.69 2.74 2.23
C PHE A 88 12.03 3.15 1.61
N PHE A 89 12.02 3.76 0.42
CA PHE A 89 13.22 4.19 -0.30
C PHE A 89 13.32 5.71 -0.25
N GLY A 90 13.75 6.22 0.90
CA GLY A 90 13.97 7.64 1.15
C GLY A 90 14.92 7.85 2.33
N THR A 91 15.52 9.02 2.41
CA THR A 91 16.33 9.39 3.59
C THR A 91 15.38 9.85 4.70
N PRO A 92 15.50 9.31 5.94
CA PRO A 92 14.59 9.66 7.03
C PRO A 92 14.74 11.14 7.39
N LYS A 93 13.74 11.96 7.05
CA LYS A 93 13.67 13.38 7.45
C LYS A 93 13.04 13.57 8.83
N LEU A 94 12.44 12.51 9.38
CA LEU A 94 11.83 12.52 10.70
C LEU A 94 12.89 12.39 11.79
N LYS A 95 13.11 13.50 12.51
CA LYS A 95 13.80 13.49 13.80
C LYS A 95 12.83 12.94 14.86
N VAL A 96 12.89 11.64 15.13
CA VAL A 96 12.28 11.04 16.32
C VAL A 96 13.08 11.54 17.52
N LYS A 97 12.50 12.43 18.31
CA LYS A 97 13.14 12.95 19.52
C LYS A 97 12.83 11.99 20.65
N GLU A 98 13.76 11.10 20.98
CA GLU A 98 13.74 10.37 22.25
C GLU A 98 13.95 11.37 23.40
N LYS A 99 13.16 11.22 24.47
CA LYS A 99 13.28 12.00 25.70
C LYS A 99 13.29 11.04 26.87
#